data_AF-A0A942P988-F1
#
_entry.id   AF-A0A942P988-F1
#
_cell.length_a   1.000
_cell.length_b   1.000
_cell.length_c   1.000
_cell.angle_alpha   90.00
_cell.angle_beta   90.00
_cell.angle_gamma   90.00
#
_symmetry.space_group_name_H-M   'P 1'
#
loop_
_entity.id
_entity.type
_entity.pdbx_description
1 polymer ?
#
loop_
_entity_poly.entity_id
_entity_poly.type
_entity_poly.pdbx_seq_one_letter_code
_entity_poly.pdbx_strand_id
1 'polypeptide(L)'
;MSVIQTIRDRGTWIIFVIIAVALIAFILQDGAGRGGSAFSNSSVIAKVNGTTIDRGTFEERLKSQEAMYAGQGATREQLIGNVFNMEVENIVLNQEFEKLGLTVSAKELNDILFGDNSPLRQEFTDPKTGEFKVDDAKRAFAQIKKSKNAEQVKMITSGYIEPTIQNSLRNKYQNLLLQSVYVPKWLVEKQQADNNAVSNASYVLYPYVAIPDSTVKVSDADINTY
;
A
#
# COMPACT_ATOMS: atom_id res chain seq x y z
N MET A 1 7.36 11.68 -72.95
CA MET A 1 7.63 10.82 -71.77
C MET A 1 6.50 9.82 -71.65
N SER A 2 6.81 8.52 -71.57
CA SER A 2 5.81 7.46 -71.65
C SER A 2 4.97 7.38 -70.38
N VAL A 3 3.65 7.22 -70.53
CA VAL A 3 2.65 7.03 -69.46
C VAL A 3 3.04 5.88 -68.51
N ILE A 4 3.82 4.90 -69.00
CA ILE A 4 4.31 3.77 -68.21
C ILE A 4 5.32 4.18 -67.13
N GLN A 5 6.15 5.21 -67.36
CA GLN A 5 7.11 5.68 -66.34
C GLN A 5 6.42 6.48 -65.22
N THR A 6 5.37 7.25 -65.55
CA THR A 6 4.58 8.00 -64.56
C THR A 6 3.71 7.10 -63.69
N ILE A 7 3.27 5.94 -64.19
CA ILE A 7 2.57 4.93 -63.38
C ILE A 7 3.55 4.18 -62.47
N ARG A 8 4.78 3.91 -62.92
CA ARG A 8 5.80 3.22 -62.09
C ARG A 8 6.25 4.05 -60.90
N ASP A 9 6.46 5.36 -61.09
CA ASP A 9 6.95 6.26 -60.05
C ASP A 9 5.83 6.73 -59.10
N ARG A 10 4.58 6.84 -59.57
CA ARG A 10 3.42 7.14 -58.69
C ARG A 10 2.85 5.89 -58.02
N GLY A 11 2.90 4.73 -58.68
CA GLY A 11 2.42 3.46 -58.13
C GLY A 11 3.27 2.99 -56.96
N THR A 12 4.60 3.16 -57.02
CA THR A 12 5.51 2.84 -55.92
C THR A 12 5.27 3.72 -54.70
N TRP A 13 5.02 5.03 -54.87
CA TRP A 13 4.68 5.91 -53.75
C TRP A 13 3.34 5.53 -53.09
N ILE A 14 2.32 5.23 -53.89
CA ILE A 14 1.00 4.80 -53.39
C ILE A 14 1.11 3.48 -52.60
N ILE A 15 1.91 2.54 -53.09
CA ILE A 15 2.17 1.25 -52.40
C ILE A 15 2.86 1.49 -51.06
N PHE A 16 3.87 2.38 -50.99
CA PHE A 16 4.55 2.71 -49.74
C PHE A 16 3.61 3.34 -48.70
N VAL A 17 2.72 4.24 -49.14
CA VAL A 17 1.72 4.86 -48.26
C VAL A 17 0.74 3.81 -47.74
N ILE A 18 0.26 2.90 -48.59
CA ILE A 18 -0.65 1.83 -48.18
C ILE A 18 0.02 0.88 -47.17
N ILE A 19 1.29 0.53 -47.37
CA ILE A 19 2.05 -0.33 -46.44
C ILE A 19 2.28 0.40 -45.11
N ALA A 20 2.64 1.68 -45.12
CA ALA A 20 2.81 2.47 -43.91
C ALA A 20 1.50 2.59 -43.10
N VAL A 21 0.38 2.82 -43.79
CA VAL A 21 -0.95 2.85 -43.15
C VAL A 21 -1.35 1.47 -42.62
N ALA A 22 -1.05 0.39 -43.34
CA ALA A 22 -1.32 -0.98 -42.90
C ALA A 22 -0.50 -1.38 -41.67
N LEU A 23 0.76 -0.94 -41.57
CA LEU A 23 1.60 -1.17 -40.38
C LEU A 23 1.11 -0.39 -39.17
N ILE A 24 0.65 0.86 -39.36
CA ILE A 24 0.03 1.64 -38.29
C ILE A 24 -1.28 0.98 -37.85
N ALA A 25 -2.11 0.53 -38.79
CA ALA A 25 -3.35 -0.20 -38.49
C ALA A 25 -3.08 -1.54 -37.78
N PHE A 26 -2.02 -2.27 -38.16
CA PHE A 26 -1.60 -3.51 -37.51
C PHE A 26 -1.13 -3.28 -36.07
N ILE A 27 -0.34 -2.23 -35.82
CA ILE A 27 0.08 -1.85 -34.46
C ILE A 27 -1.12 -1.44 -33.61
N LEU A 28 -2.10 -0.72 -34.18
CA LEU A 28 -3.33 -0.36 -33.49
C LEU A 28 -4.25 -1.58 -33.25
N GLN A 29 -4.28 -2.54 -34.17
CA GLN A 29 -5.06 -3.79 -34.05
C GLN A 29 -4.44 -4.77 -33.04
N ASP A 30 -3.11 -4.83 -32.94
CA ASP A 30 -2.39 -5.63 -31.94
C ASP A 30 -2.44 -4.97 -30.54
N GLY A 31 -2.53 -3.64 -30.48
CA GLY A 31 -2.74 -2.87 -29.24
C GLY A 31 -4.19 -2.83 -28.74
N ALA A 32 -5.18 -3.09 -29.61
CA ALA A 32 -6.60 -2.98 -29.30
C ALA A 32 -7.39 -4.18 -29.84
N GLY A 33 -7.18 -5.38 -29.31
CA GLY A 33 -7.95 -6.52 -29.83
C GLY A 33 -7.70 -7.92 -29.29
N ARG A 34 -7.48 -8.11 -27.98
CA ARG A 34 -7.94 -9.37 -27.34
C ARG A 34 -9.39 -9.20 -26.90
N GLY A 35 -10.28 -9.17 -27.89
CA GLY A 35 -11.72 -9.27 -27.71
C GLY A 35 -12.08 -10.68 -27.26
N GLY A 36 -12.11 -10.91 -25.96
CA GLY A 36 -12.63 -12.11 -25.33
C GLY A 36 -13.53 -11.73 -24.15
N SER A 37 -14.85 -11.86 -24.34
CA SER A 37 -15.92 -11.81 -23.34
C SER A 37 -16.01 -10.59 -22.42
N ALA A 38 -16.95 -9.69 -22.74
CA ALA A 38 -17.31 -8.51 -21.98
C ALA A 38 -18.21 -8.75 -20.75
N PHE A 39 -18.38 -9.98 -20.26
CA PHE A 39 -19.20 -10.27 -19.06
C PHE A 39 -18.66 -11.49 -18.31
N SER A 40 -17.72 -11.29 -17.36
CA SER A 40 -17.62 -12.00 -16.07
C SER A 40 -16.30 -11.79 -15.31
N ASN A 41 -15.28 -11.12 -15.85
CA ASN A 41 -14.08 -10.79 -15.07
C ASN A 41 -14.32 -9.52 -14.26
N SER A 42 -14.85 -9.64 -13.03
CA SER A 42 -14.75 -8.56 -12.06
C SER A 42 -13.26 -8.34 -11.77
N SER A 43 -12.61 -7.44 -12.52
CA SER A 43 -11.24 -7.03 -12.25
C SER A 43 -11.13 -6.28 -10.92
N VAL A 44 -12.24 -6.06 -10.22
CA VAL A 44 -12.32 -5.38 -8.93
C VAL A 44 -12.51 -6.42 -7.82
N ILE A 45 -11.63 -6.37 -6.82
CA ILE A 45 -11.70 -7.19 -5.61
C ILE A 45 -12.64 -6.57 -4.58
N ALA A 46 -12.54 -5.25 -4.38
CA ALA A 46 -13.39 -4.52 -3.44
C ALA A 46 -13.48 -3.04 -3.80
N LYS A 47 -14.41 -2.34 -3.15
CA LYS A 47 -14.56 -0.89 -3.24
C LYS A 47 -14.60 -0.31 -1.82
N VAL A 48 -13.66 0.58 -1.52
CA VAL A 48 -13.49 1.22 -0.21
C VAL A 48 -13.73 2.72 -0.39
N ASN A 49 -14.78 3.26 0.22
CA ASN A 49 -15.13 4.69 0.13
C ASN A 49 -15.12 5.28 -1.30
N GLY A 50 -15.61 4.53 -2.29
CA GLY A 50 -15.61 5.00 -3.68
C GLY A 50 -14.40 4.56 -4.52
N THR A 51 -13.26 4.23 -3.89
CA THR A 51 -12.03 3.79 -4.55
C THR A 51 -12.02 2.28 -4.76
N THR A 52 -11.65 1.83 -5.96
CA THR A 52 -11.59 0.40 -6.31
C THR A 52 -10.23 -0.22 -5.97
N ILE A 53 -10.24 -1.44 -5.45
CA ILE A 53 -9.07 -2.30 -5.35
C ILE A 53 -9.12 -3.24 -6.55
N ASP A 54 -8.26 -2.98 -7.54
CA ASP A 54 -8.17 -3.81 -8.74
C ASP A 54 -7.35 -5.09 -8.47
N ARG A 55 -7.78 -6.19 -9.07
CA ARG A 55 -7.17 -7.51 -8.96
C ARG A 55 -5.74 -7.51 -9.46
N GLY A 56 -5.45 -6.80 -10.55
CA GLY A 56 -4.09 -6.72 -11.09
C GLY A 56 -3.12 -6.11 -10.09
N THR A 57 -3.44 -4.92 -9.56
CA THR A 57 -2.59 -4.22 -8.59
C THR A 57 -2.49 -4.97 -7.27
N PHE A 58 -3.58 -5.59 -6.83
CA PHE A 58 -3.59 -6.41 -5.62
C PHE A 58 -2.69 -7.63 -5.75
N GLU A 59 -2.76 -8.36 -6.88
CA GLU A 59 -1.91 -9.53 -7.13
C GLU A 59 -0.43 -9.14 -7.25
N GLU A 60 -0.10 -7.99 -7.84
CA GLU A 60 1.27 -7.47 -7.86
C GLU A 60 1.81 -7.23 -6.44
N ARG A 61 1.01 -6.60 -5.57
CA ARG A 61 1.40 -6.35 -4.18
C ARG A 61 1.48 -7.63 -3.35
N LEU A 62 0.55 -8.55 -3.56
CA LEU A 62 0.57 -9.87 -2.93
C LEU A 62 1.85 -10.63 -3.29
N LYS A 63 2.23 -10.61 -4.57
CA LYS A 63 3.46 -11.26 -5.03
C LYS A 63 4.72 -10.62 -4.44
N SER A 64 4.73 -9.30 -4.28
CA SER A 64 5.80 -8.58 -3.58
C SER A 64 5.90 -8.99 -2.11
N GLN A 65 4.75 -9.14 -1.44
CA GLN A 65 4.70 -9.57 -0.04
C GLN A 65 5.15 -11.04 0.11
N GLU A 66 4.74 -11.92 -0.81
CA GLU A 66 5.20 -13.31 -0.85
C GLU A 66 6.73 -13.39 -0.97
N ALA A 67 7.33 -12.56 -1.83
CA ALA A 67 8.78 -12.52 -1.98
C ALA A 67 9.49 -12.08 -0.68
N MET A 68 8.94 -11.09 0.05
CA MET A 68 9.50 -10.67 1.34
C MET A 68 9.38 -11.74 2.43
N TYR A 69 8.30 -12.51 2.44
CA TYR A 69 7.99 -13.50 3.49
C TYR A 69 8.34 -14.94 3.11
N ALA A 70 8.92 -15.16 1.92
CA ALA A 70 9.30 -16.49 1.44
C ALA A 70 10.20 -17.26 2.43
N GLY A 71 11.09 -16.55 3.14
CA GLY A 71 11.98 -17.15 4.16
C GLY A 71 11.34 -17.39 5.53
N GLN A 72 10.13 -16.87 5.77
CA GLN A 72 9.44 -16.95 7.08
C GLN A 72 8.31 -17.99 7.11
N GLY A 73 8.06 -18.67 5.98
CA GLY A 73 7.03 -19.73 5.90
C GLY A 73 5.59 -19.21 5.95
N ALA A 74 5.36 -17.92 5.67
CA ALA A 74 4.01 -17.37 5.61
C ALA A 74 3.22 -17.99 4.44
N THR A 75 2.00 -18.43 4.70
CA THR A 75 1.11 -18.97 3.66
C THR A 75 0.51 -17.83 2.84
N ARG A 76 0.26 -18.08 1.56
CA ARG A 76 -0.38 -17.10 0.66
C ARG A 76 -1.72 -16.63 1.21
N GLU A 77 -2.50 -17.53 1.80
CA GLU A 77 -3.81 -17.25 2.39
C GLU A 77 -3.72 -16.22 3.52
N GLN A 78 -2.70 -16.30 4.38
CA GLN A 78 -2.45 -15.30 5.42
C GLN A 78 -2.05 -13.96 4.81
N LEU A 79 -1.21 -13.98 3.77
CA LEU A 79 -0.75 -12.77 3.09
C LEU A 79 -1.86 -12.04 2.35
N ILE A 80 -2.85 -12.75 1.78
CA ILE A 80 -4.03 -12.14 1.16
C ILE A 80 -4.76 -11.22 2.15
N GLY A 81 -5.04 -11.72 3.36
CA GLY A 81 -5.72 -10.93 4.40
C GLY A 81 -4.91 -9.71 4.82
N ASN A 82 -3.59 -9.87 4.99
CA ASN A 82 -2.69 -8.77 5.35
C ASN A 82 -2.63 -7.69 4.26
N VAL A 83 -2.42 -8.09 3.01
CA VAL A 83 -2.35 -7.17 1.87
C VAL A 83 -3.69 -6.46 1.67
N PHE A 84 -4.80 -7.17 1.82
CA PHE A 84 -6.14 -6.55 1.75
C PHE A 84 -6.34 -5.48 2.82
N ASN A 85 -6.00 -5.78 4.07
CA ASN A 85 -6.09 -4.80 5.16
C ASN A 85 -5.17 -3.60 4.91
N MET A 86 -3.95 -3.82 4.40
CA MET A 86 -3.05 -2.74 4.01
C MET A 86 -3.63 -1.87 2.89
N GLU A 87 -4.28 -2.45 1.87
CA GLU A 87 -4.96 -1.68 0.81
C GLU A 87 -6.09 -0.83 1.37
N VAL A 88 -6.96 -1.43 2.18
CA VAL A 88 -8.09 -0.73 2.82
C VAL A 88 -7.56 0.44 3.64
N GLU A 89 -6.56 0.21 4.48
CA GLU A 89 -5.95 1.23 5.32
C GLU A 89 -5.30 2.35 4.49
N ASN A 90 -4.54 1.99 3.45
CA ASN A 90 -3.93 2.96 2.54
C ASN A 90 -4.99 3.83 1.84
N ILE A 91 -6.10 3.24 1.39
CA ILE A 91 -7.19 4.00 0.76
C ILE A 91 -7.80 4.98 1.76
N VAL A 92 -8.17 4.50 2.95
CA VAL A 92 -8.82 5.33 3.97
C VAL A 92 -7.90 6.47 4.40
N LEU A 93 -6.62 6.18 4.66
CA LEU A 93 -5.68 7.20 5.09
C LEU A 93 -5.34 8.20 3.98
N ASN A 94 -5.13 7.76 2.74
CA ASN A 94 -4.86 8.69 1.63
C ASN A 94 -6.03 9.66 1.43
N GLN A 95 -7.28 9.21 1.57
CA GLN A 95 -8.44 10.09 1.51
C GLN A 95 -8.42 11.15 2.64
N GLU A 96 -8.03 10.78 3.86
CA GLU A 96 -7.88 11.74 4.96
C GLU A 96 -6.70 12.69 4.75
N PHE A 97 -5.58 12.20 4.19
CA PHE A 97 -4.43 13.03 3.84
C PHE A 97 -4.82 14.10 2.82
N GLU A 98 -5.55 13.71 1.77
CA GLU A 98 -6.04 14.63 0.73
C GLU A 98 -7.01 15.67 1.31
N LYS A 99 -7.97 15.25 2.15
CA LYS A 99 -8.91 16.17 2.82
C LYS A 99 -8.20 17.21 3.69
N LEU A 100 -7.13 16.82 4.36
CA LEU A 100 -6.32 17.69 5.22
C LEU A 100 -5.24 18.46 4.45
N GLY A 101 -5.05 18.20 3.15
CA GLY A 101 -4.01 18.82 2.34
C GLY A 101 -2.59 18.38 2.72
N LEU A 102 -2.42 17.19 3.32
CA LEU A 102 -1.12 16.65 3.68
C LEU A 102 -0.36 16.22 2.43
N THR A 103 0.85 16.76 2.28
CA THR A 103 1.74 16.44 1.15
C THR A 103 3.17 16.26 1.65
N VAL A 104 3.99 15.58 0.86
CA VAL A 104 5.45 15.50 1.07
C VAL A 104 6.09 16.28 -0.07
N SER A 105 6.83 17.33 0.28
CA SER A 105 7.52 18.13 -0.75
C SER A 105 8.72 17.38 -1.32
N ALA A 106 9.15 17.74 -2.53
CA ALA A 106 10.36 17.14 -3.12
C ALA A 106 11.62 17.37 -2.27
N LYS A 107 11.71 18.54 -1.60
CA LYS A 107 12.79 18.84 -0.66
C LYS A 107 12.75 17.90 0.54
N GLU A 108 11.57 17.76 1.16
CA GLU A 108 11.39 16.89 2.31
C GLU A 108 11.67 15.42 1.97
N LEU A 109 11.20 14.93 0.83
CA LEU A 109 11.51 13.60 0.36
C LEU A 109 13.02 13.41 0.17
N ASN A 110 13.72 14.42 -0.35
CA ASN A 110 15.18 14.40 -0.46
C ASN A 110 15.86 14.33 0.91
N ASP A 111 15.40 15.16 1.85
CA ASP A 111 15.92 15.21 3.21
C ASP A 111 15.70 13.87 3.93
N ILE A 112 14.57 13.18 3.69
CA ILE A 112 14.31 11.85 4.26
C ILE A 112 15.18 10.78 3.59
N LEU A 113 15.23 10.75 2.25
CA LEU A 113 15.97 9.71 1.51
C LEU A 113 17.48 9.82 1.67
N PHE A 114 18.03 11.01 1.92
CA PHE A 114 19.48 11.23 1.98
C PHE A 114 19.96 11.84 3.30
N GLY A 115 19.07 11.97 4.28
CA GLY A 115 19.42 12.44 5.61
C GLY A 115 19.83 11.33 6.57
N ASP A 116 19.97 11.70 7.84
CA ASP A 116 20.53 10.82 8.87
C ASP A 116 19.66 9.60 9.18
N ASN A 117 18.34 9.71 9.04
CA ASN A 117 17.40 8.60 9.27
C ASN A 117 16.91 7.97 7.97
N SER A 118 17.76 7.97 6.93
CA SER A 118 17.39 7.47 5.62
C SER A 118 17.04 5.97 5.63
N PRO A 119 15.96 5.55 4.94
CA PRO A 119 15.69 4.12 4.70
C PRO A 119 16.81 3.44 3.90
N LEU A 120 17.58 4.21 3.11
CA LEU A 120 18.69 3.71 2.29
C LEU A 120 19.92 3.29 3.12
N ARG A 121 19.92 3.55 4.43
CA ARG A 121 21.01 3.10 5.30
C ARG A 121 21.16 1.57 5.30
N GLN A 122 20.09 0.82 5.05
CA GLN A 122 20.18 -0.65 5.01
C GLN A 122 21.11 -1.12 3.89
N GLU A 123 21.08 -0.46 2.73
CA GLU A 123 21.87 -0.86 1.56
C GLU A 123 23.17 -0.07 1.41
N PHE A 124 23.24 1.16 1.91
CA PHE A 124 24.35 2.09 1.65
C PHE A 124 25.17 2.45 2.89
N THR A 125 25.11 1.63 3.95
CA THR A 125 26.00 1.78 5.11
C THR A 125 27.23 0.89 4.96
N ASP A 126 28.43 1.44 5.21
CA ASP A 126 29.64 0.65 5.29
C ASP A 126 29.56 -0.32 6.48
N PRO A 127 29.62 -1.66 6.27
CA PRO A 127 29.51 -2.61 7.36
C PRO A 127 30.70 -2.56 8.33
N LYS A 128 31.84 -1.96 7.95
CA LYS A 128 33.03 -1.85 8.78
C LYS A 128 33.04 -0.57 9.62
N THR A 129 32.62 0.55 9.06
CA THR A 129 32.67 1.86 9.74
C THR A 129 31.32 2.31 10.29
N GLY A 130 30.22 1.70 9.85
CA GLY A 130 28.86 2.16 10.17
C GLY A 130 28.47 3.48 9.49
N GLU A 131 29.33 3.99 8.60
CA GLU A 131 29.12 5.26 7.91
C GLU A 131 28.13 5.09 6.75
N PHE A 132 27.11 5.95 6.72
CA PHE A 132 26.17 6.00 5.61
C PHE A 132 26.79 6.73 4.42
N LYS A 133 26.99 6.00 3.32
CA LYS A 133 27.56 6.51 2.07
C LYS A 133 26.50 7.23 1.25
N VAL A 134 26.08 8.39 1.74
CA VAL A 134 25.01 9.20 1.12
C VAL A 134 25.30 9.54 -0.34
N ASP A 135 26.56 9.76 -0.70
CA ASP A 135 26.95 10.08 -2.08
C ASP A 135 26.83 8.87 -3.02
N ASP A 136 27.07 7.66 -2.51
CA ASP A 136 26.82 6.43 -3.26
C ASP A 136 25.32 6.23 -3.50
N ALA A 137 24.49 6.47 -2.48
CA ALA A 137 23.04 6.44 -2.60
C ALA A 137 22.54 7.45 -3.64
N LYS A 138 23.01 8.70 -3.59
CA LYS A 138 22.66 9.75 -4.57
C LYS A 138 23.09 9.35 -5.99
N ARG A 139 24.28 8.79 -6.16
CA ARG A 139 24.76 8.31 -7.47
C ARG A 139 23.89 7.18 -8.01
N ALA A 140 23.53 6.20 -7.18
CA ALA A 140 22.66 5.09 -7.57
C ALA A 140 21.30 5.61 -8.06
N PHE A 141 20.64 6.47 -7.29
CA PHE A 141 19.36 7.07 -7.68
C PHE A 141 19.47 7.94 -8.94
N ALA A 142 20.55 8.69 -9.12
CA ALA A 142 20.79 9.49 -10.32
C ALA A 142 20.99 8.62 -11.58
N GLN A 143 21.62 7.45 -11.44
CA GLN A 143 21.78 6.48 -12.52
C GLN A 143 20.45 5.83 -12.88
N ILE A 144 19.65 5.45 -11.89
CA ILE A 144 18.31 4.87 -12.08
C ILE A 144 17.38 5.88 -12.78
N LYS A 145 17.40 7.15 -12.38
CA LYS A 145 16.60 8.21 -13.02
C LYS A 145 16.94 8.38 -14.51
N LYS A 146 18.18 8.08 -14.91
CA LYS A 146 18.64 8.12 -16.30
C LYS A 146 18.44 6.79 -17.04
N SER A 147 18.06 5.72 -16.33
CA SER A 147 17.84 4.41 -16.90
C SER A 147 16.62 4.43 -17.81
N LYS A 148 16.72 3.81 -18.99
CA LYS A 148 15.57 3.54 -19.87
C LYS A 148 14.85 2.26 -19.49
N ASN A 149 15.35 1.53 -18.49
CA ASN A 149 14.73 0.29 -18.03
C ASN A 149 13.58 0.64 -17.06
N ALA A 150 12.35 0.55 -17.56
CA ALA A 150 11.14 0.84 -16.80
C ALA A 150 11.01 -0.04 -15.54
N GLU A 151 11.50 -1.28 -15.58
CA GLU A 151 11.41 -2.21 -14.44
C GLU A 151 12.31 -1.77 -13.28
N GLN A 152 13.54 -1.32 -13.57
CA GLN A 152 14.45 -0.78 -12.55
C GLN A 152 13.89 0.48 -11.90
N VAL A 153 13.26 1.36 -12.69
CA VAL A 153 12.63 2.57 -12.17
C VAL A 153 11.41 2.21 -11.30
N LYS A 154 10.58 1.25 -11.74
CA LYS A 154 9.43 0.77 -10.97
C LYS A 154 9.85 0.16 -9.64
N MET A 155 10.89 -0.68 -9.63
CA MET A 155 11.41 -1.33 -8.42
C MET A 155 11.86 -0.30 -7.37
N ILE A 156 12.56 0.75 -7.78
CA ILE A 156 13.03 1.78 -6.84
C ILE A 156 11.90 2.69 -6.39
N THR A 157 10.98 3.04 -7.29
CA THR A 157 9.84 3.88 -6.97
C THR A 157 8.92 3.17 -5.97
N SER A 158 8.56 1.92 -6.25
CA SER A 158 7.67 1.12 -5.40
C SER A 158 8.37 0.63 -4.13
N GLY A 159 9.68 0.41 -4.17
CA GLY A 159 10.47 -0.11 -3.05
C GLY A 159 10.92 0.95 -2.05
N TYR A 160 11.22 2.17 -2.51
CA TYR A 160 11.77 3.22 -1.65
C TYR A 160 10.95 4.50 -1.67
N ILE A 161 10.59 5.02 -2.84
CA ILE A 161 9.98 6.37 -2.94
C ILE A 161 8.55 6.36 -2.39
N GLU A 162 7.68 5.52 -2.94
CA GLU A 162 6.27 5.44 -2.53
C GLU A 162 6.12 5.07 -1.05
N PRO A 163 6.83 4.06 -0.50
CA PRO A 163 6.78 3.75 0.93
C PRO A 163 7.27 4.92 1.79
N THR A 164 8.32 5.63 1.37
CA THR A 164 8.84 6.79 2.11
C THR A 164 7.82 7.92 2.16
N ILE A 165 7.15 8.22 1.04
CA ILE A 165 6.08 9.22 1.00
C ILE A 165 4.92 8.80 1.91
N GLN A 166 4.45 7.55 1.77
CA GLN A 166 3.33 7.03 2.56
C GLN A 166 3.63 7.04 4.06
N ASN A 167 4.82 6.60 4.47
CA ASN A 167 5.25 6.64 5.88
C ASN A 167 5.37 8.07 6.41
N SER A 168 5.88 9.00 5.61
CA SER A 168 5.95 10.41 6.02
C SER A 168 4.56 11.02 6.21
N LEU A 169 3.61 10.77 5.30
CA LEU A 169 2.23 11.22 5.44
C LEU A 169 1.55 10.63 6.68
N ARG A 170 1.73 9.32 6.91
CA ARG A 170 1.23 8.63 8.11
C ARG A 170 1.78 9.26 9.39
N ASN A 171 3.08 9.54 9.44
CA ASN A 171 3.71 10.19 10.59
C ASN A 171 3.17 11.60 10.81
N LYS A 172 3.00 12.40 9.75
CA LYS A 172 2.38 13.74 9.85
C LYS A 172 0.97 13.65 10.42
N TYR A 173 0.17 12.74 9.90
CA TYR A 173 -1.21 12.53 10.36
C TYR A 173 -1.27 12.09 11.82
N GLN A 174 -0.46 11.11 12.23
CA GLN A 174 -0.37 10.69 13.63
C GLN A 174 0.08 11.82 14.55
N ASN A 175 1.05 12.63 14.14
CA ASN A 175 1.49 13.79 14.90
C ASN A 175 0.36 14.81 15.06
N LEU A 176 -0.44 15.07 14.03
CA LEU A 176 -1.62 15.93 14.15
C LEU A 176 -2.61 15.39 15.18
N LEU A 177 -2.89 14.08 15.15
CA LEU A 177 -3.76 13.44 16.14
C LEU A 177 -3.20 13.56 17.56
N LEU A 178 -1.91 13.27 17.76
CA LEU A 178 -1.27 13.39 19.07
C LEU A 178 -1.30 14.83 19.60
N GLN A 179 -1.09 15.82 18.75
CA GLN A 179 -1.16 17.24 19.12
C GLN A 179 -2.60 17.73 19.33
N SER A 180 -3.60 16.98 18.86
CA SER A 180 -5.01 17.28 19.11
C SER A 180 -5.51 16.82 20.49
N VAL A 181 -4.77 15.91 21.15
CA VAL A 181 -5.15 15.37 22.46
C VAL A 181 -4.69 16.31 23.56
N TYR A 182 -5.63 16.77 24.38
CA TYR A 182 -5.35 17.51 25.61
C TYR A 182 -5.66 16.65 26.82
N VAL A 183 -4.69 16.49 27.72
CA VAL A 183 -4.88 15.82 29.01
C VAL A 183 -4.95 16.89 30.11
N PRO A 184 -6.13 17.13 30.71
CA PRO A 184 -6.27 18.11 31.78
C PRO A 184 -5.45 17.72 33.02
N LYS A 185 -4.91 18.73 33.71
CA LYS A 185 -4.14 18.53 34.96
C LYS A 185 -4.91 17.70 36.00
N TRP A 186 -6.20 18.00 36.21
CA TRP A 186 -7.02 17.30 37.19
C TRP A 186 -7.18 15.79 36.89
N LEU A 187 -7.16 15.40 35.61
CA LEU A 187 -7.28 14.00 35.21
C LEU A 187 -6.00 13.23 35.55
N VAL A 188 -4.84 13.86 35.34
CA VAL A 188 -3.54 13.31 35.74
C VAL A 188 -3.46 13.16 37.26
N GLU A 189 -3.87 14.20 38.00
CA GLU A 189 -3.89 14.18 39.47
C GLU A 189 -4.82 13.08 40.01
N LYS A 190 -6.02 12.94 39.42
CA LYS A 190 -6.95 11.86 39.77
C LYS A 190 -6.35 10.49 39.46
N GLN A 191 -5.79 10.28 38.27
CA GLN A 191 -5.18 8.99 37.91
C GLN A 191 -4.03 8.62 38.86
N GLN A 192 -3.21 9.58 39.26
CA GLN A 192 -2.16 9.36 40.25
C GLN A 192 -2.73 9.02 41.63
N ALA A 193 -3.78 9.71 42.07
CA ALA A 193 -4.46 9.40 43.32
C ALA A 193 -5.06 7.99 43.30
N ASP A 194 -5.77 7.63 42.24
CA ASP A 194 -6.39 6.31 42.05
C ASP A 194 -5.33 5.20 42.00
N ASN A 195 -4.23 5.39 41.26
CA ASN A 195 -3.15 4.40 41.16
C ASN A 195 -2.41 4.17 42.49
N ASN A 196 -2.38 5.18 43.36
CA ASN A 196 -1.74 5.10 44.67
C ASN A 196 -2.73 4.76 45.81
N ALA A 197 -4.02 4.68 45.51
CA ALA A 197 -5.04 4.33 46.48
C ALA A 197 -4.96 2.84 46.80
N VAL A 198 -4.42 2.52 47.97
CA VAL A 198 -4.45 1.16 48.53
C VAL A 198 -5.67 1.04 49.44
N SER A 199 -6.52 0.04 49.17
CA SER A 199 -7.69 -0.26 49.99
C SER A 199 -7.69 -1.73 50.41
N ASN A 200 -8.09 -1.98 51.65
CA ASN A 200 -8.37 -3.33 52.12
C ASN A 200 -9.80 -3.70 51.71
N ALA A 201 -9.96 -4.78 50.96
CA ALA A 201 -11.26 -5.31 50.57
C ALA A 201 -11.44 -6.71 51.15
N SER A 202 -12.60 -6.96 51.76
CA SER A 202 -13.08 -8.31 52.07
C SER A 202 -14.11 -8.69 51.02
N TYR A 203 -13.96 -9.86 50.43
CA TYR A 203 -14.92 -10.41 49.47
C TYR A 203 -15.26 -11.83 49.88
N VAL A 204 -16.47 -12.26 49.52
CA VAL A 204 -16.90 -13.65 49.61
C VAL A 204 -17.08 -14.16 48.19
N LEU A 205 -16.35 -15.20 47.82
CA LEU A 205 -16.53 -15.89 46.56
C LEU A 205 -17.44 -17.10 46.81
N TYR A 206 -18.63 -17.07 46.22
CA TYR A 206 -19.49 -18.25 46.12
C TYR A 206 -19.36 -18.80 44.70
N PRO A 207 -18.60 -19.89 44.49
CA PRO A 207 -18.34 -20.39 43.15
C PRO A 207 -19.61 -21.01 42.57
N TYR A 208 -19.90 -20.76 41.29
CA TYR A 208 -21.09 -21.31 40.63
C TYR A 208 -21.17 -22.85 40.71
N VAL A 209 -20.02 -23.54 40.72
CA VAL A 209 -19.94 -25.01 40.89
C VAL A 209 -20.39 -25.51 42.26
N ALA A 210 -20.57 -24.63 43.25
CA ALA A 210 -21.15 -25.00 44.55
C ALA A 210 -22.67 -25.21 44.47
N ILE A 211 -23.30 -24.80 43.36
CA ILE A 211 -24.71 -25.08 43.07
C ILE A 211 -24.75 -26.30 42.15
N PRO A 212 -25.22 -27.47 42.61
CA PRO A 212 -25.36 -28.63 41.74
C PRO A 212 -26.40 -28.34 40.65
N ASP A 213 -26.11 -28.70 39.40
CA ASP A 213 -27.05 -28.52 38.28
C ASP A 213 -28.44 -29.10 38.57
N SER A 214 -28.50 -30.19 39.34
CA SER A 214 -29.75 -30.83 39.78
C SER A 214 -30.65 -29.96 40.67
N THR A 215 -30.11 -28.88 41.24
CA THR A 215 -30.83 -27.92 42.07
C THR A 215 -31.38 -26.74 41.28
N VAL A 216 -31.00 -26.60 40.00
CA VAL A 216 -31.45 -25.53 39.12
C VAL A 216 -32.39 -26.12 38.06
N LYS A 217 -33.62 -25.61 37.99
CA LYS A 217 -34.54 -25.93 36.89
C LYS A 217 -34.64 -24.74 35.97
N VAL A 218 -34.27 -24.94 34.71
CA VAL A 218 -34.48 -23.96 33.64
C VAL A 218 -35.85 -24.25 33.02
N SER A 219 -36.74 -23.26 33.02
CA SER A 219 -38.05 -23.37 32.36
C SER A 219 -38.01 -22.79 30.94
N ASP A 220 -38.96 -23.21 30.10
CA ASP A 220 -39.11 -22.64 28.75
C ASP A 220 -39.39 -21.13 28.77
N ALA A 221 -39.99 -20.62 29.85
CA ALA A 221 -40.21 -19.19 30.05
C ALA A 221 -38.89 -18.43 30.31
N ASP A 222 -37.95 -19.02 31.04
CA ASP A 222 -36.62 -18.44 31.29
C ASP A 222 -35.82 -18.34 29.98
N ILE A 223 -35.93 -19.36 29.12
CA ILE A 223 -35.26 -19.40 27.81
C ILE A 223 -35.84 -18.33 26.86
N ASN A 224 -37.15 -18.12 26.87
CA ASN A 224 -37.80 -17.15 25.99
C ASN A 224 -37.55 -15.68 26.39
N THR A 225 -37.01 -15.43 27.58
CA THR A 225 -36.76 -14.06 28.11
C THR A 225 -35.32 -13.59 27.87
N TYR A 226 -34.39 -14.50 27.56
CA TYR A 226 -32.98 -14.21 27.27
C TYR A 226 -32.74 -13.96 25.78
#